data_AF-A0A2E8HIH4-F1
#
_entry.id   AF-A0A2E8HIH4-F1
#
_cell.length_a   1.000
_cell.length_b   1.000
_cell.length_c   1.000
_cell.angle_alpha   90.00
_cell.angle_beta   90.00
_cell.angle_gamma   90.00
#
_symmetry.space_group_name_H-M   'P 1'
#
loop_
_entity.id
_entity.type
_entity.pdbx_description
1 polymer ?
#
loop_
_entity_poly.entity_id
_entity_poly.type
_entity_poly.pdbx_seq_one_letter_code
_entity_poly.pdbx_strand_id
1 'polypeptide(L)'
;MISGRTRILGVIGDPVQHTASPVMQNAALAATGLDYVYVAFHVKCDQVQTVPTAMRALEIRGLNVTVPHKVSIMEGLDEISDEARVIGAVNTISNDDGHLTGHNTDAYGVAASLEHDGGLQTFPSKVVLLGAGGAARAILYVLLQRPEVEEVALL
;
A
#
# COMPACT_ATOMS: atom_id res chain seq x y z
N MET A 1 -16.05 -13.22 -16.81
CA MET A 1 -16.77 -14.21 -15.98
C MET A 1 -15.81 -14.75 -14.95
N ILE A 2 -16.26 -14.95 -13.71
CA ILE A 2 -15.44 -15.54 -12.63
C ILE A 2 -15.56 -17.06 -12.72
N SER A 3 -14.44 -17.77 -12.57
CA SER A 3 -14.37 -19.24 -12.61
C SER A 3 -13.53 -19.78 -11.44
N GLY A 4 -13.44 -21.10 -11.30
CA GLY A 4 -12.55 -21.73 -10.30
C GLY A 4 -11.05 -21.48 -10.52
N ARG A 5 -10.65 -20.82 -11.62
CA ARG A 5 -9.26 -20.41 -11.90
C ARG A 5 -8.97 -18.95 -11.55
N THR A 6 -10.02 -18.16 -11.31
CA THR A 6 -9.89 -16.73 -11.05
C THR A 6 -9.17 -16.50 -9.72
N ARG A 7 -8.10 -15.71 -9.74
CA ARG A 7 -7.27 -15.46 -8.55
C ARG A 7 -7.74 -14.21 -7.80
N ILE A 8 -7.46 -14.15 -6.50
CA ILE A 8 -7.91 -13.07 -5.64
C ILE A 8 -6.79 -12.05 -5.40
N LEU A 9 -7.12 -10.79 -5.61
CA LEU A 9 -6.46 -9.62 -5.05
C LEU A 9 -7.42 -8.95 -4.06
N GLY A 10 -6.92 -8.06 -3.20
CA GLY A 10 -7.83 -7.31 -2.36
C GLY A 10 -7.19 -6.20 -1.55
N VAL A 11 -7.97 -5.67 -0.61
CA VAL A 11 -7.53 -4.66 0.36
C VAL A 11 -8.02 -5.01 1.76
N ILE A 12 -7.15 -4.84 2.76
CA ILE A 12 -7.50 -4.95 4.18
C ILE A 12 -7.49 -3.58 4.86
N GLY A 13 -8.39 -3.38 5.82
CA GLY A 13 -8.47 -2.16 6.64
C GLY A 13 -9.54 -2.25 7.72
N ASP A 14 -9.57 -1.25 8.61
CA ASP A 14 -10.57 -1.13 9.70
C ASP A 14 -10.97 0.34 9.94
N PRO A 15 -12.14 0.80 9.45
CA PRO A 15 -13.03 0.15 8.49
C PRO A 15 -12.46 0.21 7.06
N VAL A 16 -12.90 -0.70 6.19
CA VAL A 16 -12.44 -0.77 4.78
C VAL A 16 -13.53 -0.48 3.75
N GLN A 17 -14.81 -0.55 4.12
CA GLN A 17 -15.94 -0.58 3.17
C GLN A 17 -16.08 0.66 2.27
N HIS A 18 -15.54 1.80 2.70
CA HIS A 18 -15.61 3.07 1.96
C HIS A 18 -14.53 3.23 0.89
N THR A 19 -13.60 2.28 0.77
CA THR A 19 -12.50 2.38 -0.18
C THR A 19 -12.97 2.28 -1.63
N ALA A 20 -12.43 3.14 -2.50
CA ALA A 20 -12.67 3.08 -3.94
C ALA A 20 -11.81 2.02 -4.65
N SER A 21 -10.83 1.41 -3.96
CA SER A 21 -9.87 0.50 -4.59
C SER A 21 -10.53 -0.68 -5.33
N PRO A 22 -11.58 -1.35 -4.82
CA PRO A 22 -12.29 -2.39 -5.58
C PRO A 22 -12.86 -1.91 -6.90
N VAL A 23 -13.44 -0.70 -6.96
CA VAL A 23 -13.99 -0.15 -8.21
C VAL A 23 -12.86 0.09 -9.20
N MET A 24 -11.80 0.78 -8.77
CA MET A 24 -10.65 1.12 -9.61
C MET A 24 -9.92 -0.14 -10.12
N GLN A 25 -9.61 -1.07 -9.24
CA GLN A 25 -8.80 -2.25 -9.57
C GLN A 25 -9.58 -3.24 -10.42
N ASN A 26 -10.86 -3.50 -10.14
CA ASN A 26 -11.66 -4.38 -11.02
C ASN A 26 -11.86 -3.77 -12.40
N ALA A 27 -11.97 -2.43 -12.53
CA ALA A 27 -12.02 -1.78 -13.84
C ALA A 27 -10.71 -2.00 -14.62
N ALA A 28 -9.55 -1.86 -13.96
CA ALA A 28 -8.25 -2.12 -14.58
C ALA A 28 -8.07 -3.61 -14.97
N LEU A 29 -8.48 -4.54 -14.10
CA LEU A 29 -8.46 -5.98 -14.37
C LEU A 29 -9.34 -6.34 -15.58
N ALA A 30 -10.55 -5.77 -15.66
CA ALA A 30 -11.44 -5.97 -16.80
C ALA A 30 -10.85 -5.41 -18.10
N ALA A 31 -10.24 -4.22 -18.06
CA ALA A 31 -9.62 -3.60 -19.23
C ALA A 31 -8.40 -4.37 -19.76
N THR A 32 -7.67 -5.05 -18.86
CA THR A 32 -6.46 -5.83 -19.21
C THR A 32 -6.75 -7.30 -19.54
N GLY A 33 -7.96 -7.78 -19.28
CA GLY A 33 -8.33 -9.19 -19.49
C GLY A 33 -7.68 -10.17 -18.51
N LEU A 34 -7.11 -9.68 -17.40
CA LEU A 34 -6.49 -10.52 -16.38
C LEU A 34 -7.56 -11.27 -15.57
N ASP A 35 -7.36 -12.58 -15.36
CA ASP A 35 -8.31 -13.45 -14.63
C ASP A 35 -8.17 -13.33 -13.11
N TYR A 36 -8.49 -12.13 -12.60
CA TYR A 36 -8.49 -11.79 -11.19
C TYR A 36 -9.79 -11.10 -10.78
N VAL A 37 -10.06 -11.14 -9.48
CA VAL A 37 -11.02 -10.25 -8.82
C VAL A 37 -10.33 -9.49 -7.70
N TYR A 38 -10.76 -8.26 -7.47
CA TYR A 38 -10.29 -7.44 -6.36
C TYR A 38 -11.42 -7.20 -5.35
N VAL A 39 -11.23 -7.57 -4.09
CA VAL A 39 -12.25 -7.43 -3.04
C VAL A 39 -11.74 -6.74 -1.78
N ALA A 40 -12.64 -6.17 -0.98
CA ALA A 40 -12.31 -5.60 0.32
C ALA A 40 -12.57 -6.60 1.44
N PHE A 41 -11.59 -6.78 2.33
CA PHE A 41 -11.67 -7.61 3.52
C PHE A 41 -11.60 -6.72 4.76
N HIS A 42 -12.65 -6.73 5.57
CA HIS A 42 -12.62 -6.04 6.86
C HIS A 42 -11.83 -6.90 7.85
N VAL A 43 -10.63 -6.43 8.21
CA VAL A 43 -9.77 -7.08 9.20
C VAL A 43 -9.68 -6.15 10.39
N LYS A 44 -10.08 -6.63 11.58
CA LYS A 44 -9.98 -5.82 12.80
C LYS A 44 -8.51 -5.66 13.23
N CYS A 45 -8.20 -4.58 13.95
CA CYS A 45 -6.85 -4.31 14.48
C CYS A 45 -6.21 -5.49 15.22
N ASP A 46 -6.99 -6.20 16.03
CA ASP A 46 -6.54 -7.36 16.81
C ASP A 46 -6.37 -8.64 15.98
N GLN A 47 -6.78 -8.63 14.71
CA GLN A 47 -6.71 -9.78 13.81
C GLN A 47 -5.67 -9.62 12.69
N VAL A 48 -4.99 -8.48 12.58
CA VAL A 48 -4.03 -8.20 11.50
C VAL A 48 -2.93 -9.26 11.37
N GLN A 49 -2.45 -9.81 12.51
CA GLN A 49 -1.40 -10.83 12.52
C GLN A 49 -1.85 -12.20 11.96
N THR A 50 -3.15 -12.41 11.77
CA THR A 50 -3.67 -13.63 11.15
C THR A 50 -3.67 -13.58 9.61
N VAL A 51 -3.53 -12.38 9.04
CA VAL A 51 -3.61 -12.16 7.59
C VAL A 51 -2.55 -12.93 6.80
N PRO A 52 -1.25 -12.95 7.18
CA PRO A 52 -0.25 -13.73 6.46
C PRO A 52 -0.61 -15.21 6.33
N THR A 53 -1.10 -15.82 7.42
CA THR A 53 -1.55 -17.21 7.43
C THR A 53 -2.74 -17.42 6.50
N ALA A 54 -3.72 -16.52 6.53
CA ALA A 54 -4.88 -16.59 5.65
C ALA A 54 -4.51 -16.41 4.16
N MET A 55 -3.58 -15.49 3.84
CA MET A 55 -3.09 -15.28 2.47
C MET A 55 -2.45 -16.55 1.91
N ARG A 56 -1.63 -17.25 2.71
CA ARG A 56 -1.01 -18.52 2.30
C ARG A 56 -2.05 -19.62 2.13
N ALA A 57 -2.96 -19.77 3.09
CA ALA A 57 -3.97 -20.83 3.07
C ALA A 57 -4.98 -20.70 1.92
N LEU A 58 -5.31 -19.47 1.52
CA LEU A 58 -6.27 -19.17 0.46
C LEU A 58 -5.60 -18.83 -0.88
N GLU A 59 -4.27 -18.94 -0.97
CA GLU A 59 -3.46 -18.60 -2.14
C GLU A 59 -3.78 -17.19 -2.70
N ILE A 60 -4.08 -16.23 -1.82
CA ILE A 60 -4.37 -14.84 -2.20
C ILE A 60 -3.11 -14.27 -2.84
N ARG A 61 -3.22 -13.81 -4.10
CA ARG A 61 -2.06 -13.37 -4.89
C ARG A 61 -1.39 -12.12 -4.30
N GLY A 62 -2.19 -11.23 -3.72
CA GLY A 62 -1.69 -10.01 -3.13
C GLY A 62 -2.79 -9.20 -2.45
N LEU A 63 -2.38 -8.37 -1.50
CA LEU A 63 -3.28 -7.49 -0.76
C LEU A 63 -2.70 -6.08 -0.71
N ASN A 64 -3.54 -5.08 -0.93
CA ASN A 64 -3.27 -3.76 -0.41
C ASN A 64 -3.61 -3.70 1.09
N VAL A 65 -2.90 -2.85 1.80
CA VAL A 65 -3.05 -2.64 3.24
C VAL A 65 -3.34 -1.16 3.45
N THR A 66 -4.45 -0.85 4.11
CA THR A 66 -4.80 0.53 4.48
C THR A 66 -4.87 0.68 6.00
N VAL A 67 -5.26 1.88 6.44
CA VAL A 67 -5.39 2.20 7.86
C VAL A 67 -6.25 1.16 8.60
N PRO A 68 -5.87 0.80 9.83
CA PRO A 68 -4.67 1.20 10.58
C PRO A 68 -3.48 0.22 10.42
N HIS A 69 -3.52 -0.72 9.48
CA HIS A 69 -2.69 -1.93 9.48
C HIS A 69 -1.29 -1.77 8.87
N LYS A 70 -0.99 -0.64 8.23
CA LYS A 70 0.24 -0.48 7.42
C LYS A 70 1.55 -0.74 8.16
N VAL A 71 1.58 -0.53 9.47
CA VAL A 71 2.78 -0.76 10.31
C VAL A 71 2.75 -2.15 10.92
N SER A 72 1.65 -2.52 11.57
CA SER A 72 1.54 -3.79 12.31
C SER A 72 1.65 -5.03 11.41
N ILE A 73 1.20 -4.95 10.15
CA ILE A 73 1.27 -6.08 9.22
C ILE A 73 2.71 -6.51 8.92
N MET A 74 3.69 -5.61 9.06
CA MET A 74 5.09 -5.87 8.68
C MET A 74 5.71 -7.02 9.47
N GLU A 75 5.30 -7.21 10.73
CA GLU A 75 5.84 -8.26 11.61
C GLU A 75 5.55 -9.68 11.11
N GLY A 76 4.51 -9.86 10.28
CA GLY A 76 4.08 -11.16 9.78
C GLY A 76 4.51 -11.49 8.35
N LEU A 77 5.30 -10.63 7.71
CA LEU A 77 5.78 -10.82 6.32
C LEU A 77 7.16 -11.47 6.31
N ASP A 78 7.45 -12.22 5.25
CA ASP A 78 8.74 -12.92 5.10
C ASP A 78 9.84 -11.96 4.66
N GLU A 79 9.47 -10.95 3.87
CA GLU A 79 10.37 -9.96 3.32
C GLU A 79 9.71 -8.59 3.26
N ILE A 80 10.51 -7.55 3.39
CA ILE A 80 10.10 -6.16 3.22
C ILE A 80 11.10 -5.53 2.25
N SER A 81 10.61 -4.90 1.18
CA SER A 81 11.43 -4.10 0.27
C SER A 81 12.23 -3.04 1.02
N ASP A 82 13.39 -2.66 0.47
CA ASP A 82 14.28 -1.69 1.12
C ASP A 82 13.57 -0.35 1.36
N GLU A 83 12.79 0.12 0.39
CA GLU A 83 12.01 1.35 0.48
C GLU A 83 10.96 1.25 1.58
N ALA A 84 10.18 0.16 1.63
CA ALA A 84 9.16 -0.03 2.66
C ALA A 84 9.77 -0.17 4.06
N ARG A 85 10.99 -0.72 4.18
CA ARG A 85 11.72 -0.83 5.44
C ARG A 85 12.15 0.54 5.95
N VAL A 86 12.65 1.41 5.07
CA VAL A 86 13.01 2.79 5.43
C VAL A 86 11.77 3.60 5.82
N ILE A 87 10.67 3.45 5.07
CA ILE A 87 9.39 4.11 5.38
C ILE A 87 8.81 3.59 6.71
N GLY A 88 9.03 2.32 7.03
CA GLY A 88 8.44 1.66 8.20
C GLY A 88 6.93 1.49 8.07
N ALA A 89 6.45 1.26 6.84
CA ALA A 89 5.05 0.95 6.55
C ALA A 89 4.91 0.20 5.20
N VAL A 90 4.00 -0.76 5.16
CA VAL A 90 3.62 -1.53 3.96
C VAL A 90 2.18 -1.21 3.56
N ASN A 91 1.96 -0.91 2.29
CA ASN A 91 0.61 -0.72 1.72
C ASN A 91 0.25 -1.78 0.67
N THR A 92 1.20 -2.65 0.28
CA THR A 92 1.04 -3.64 -0.78
C THR A 92 1.83 -4.90 -0.42
N ILE A 93 1.22 -6.07 -0.52
CA ILE A 93 1.84 -7.37 -0.26
C ILE A 93 1.72 -8.20 -1.53
N SER A 94 2.83 -8.76 -2.01
CA SER A 94 2.83 -9.82 -3.02
C SER A 94 3.00 -11.18 -2.35
N ASN A 95 2.27 -12.18 -2.84
CA ASN A 95 2.41 -13.57 -2.44
C ASN A 95 2.90 -14.39 -3.63
N ASP A 96 4.15 -14.83 -3.56
CA ASP A 96 4.82 -15.63 -4.58
C ASP A 96 5.08 -17.03 -3.99
N ASP A 97 4.15 -17.95 -4.28
CA ASP A 97 4.15 -19.34 -3.81
C ASP A 97 4.30 -19.50 -2.27
N GLY A 98 3.63 -18.61 -1.53
CA GLY A 98 3.60 -18.62 -0.07
C GLY A 98 4.63 -17.69 0.58
N HIS A 99 5.57 -17.14 -0.20
CA HIS A 99 6.51 -16.11 0.25
C HIS A 99 5.87 -14.73 0.13
N LEU A 100 5.74 -14.04 1.27
CA LEU A 100 5.05 -12.77 1.37
C LEU A 100 6.03 -11.60 1.44
N THR A 101 6.04 -10.76 0.41
CA THR A 101 6.89 -9.57 0.34
C THR A 101 6.07 -8.30 0.48
N GLY A 102 6.46 -7.43 1.41
CA GLY A 102 5.86 -6.13 1.66
C GLY A 102 6.50 -4.98 0.89
N HIS A 103 5.66 -4.15 0.29
CA HIS A 103 6.01 -3.00 -0.54
C HIS A 103 5.26 -1.74 -0.10
N ASN A 104 5.80 -0.58 -0.48
CA ASN A 104 5.14 0.70 -0.29
C ASN A 104 5.03 1.46 -1.62
N THR A 105 3.86 1.38 -2.25
CA THR A 105 3.57 2.07 -3.51
C THR A 105 3.06 3.50 -3.30
N ASP A 106 2.75 3.91 -2.06
CA ASP A 106 2.33 5.29 -1.77
C ASP A 106 3.48 6.26 -2.05
N ALA A 107 4.73 5.90 -1.72
CA ALA A 107 5.89 6.76 -1.99
C ALA A 107 6.01 7.10 -3.49
N TYR A 108 5.91 6.08 -4.34
CA TYR A 108 5.89 6.28 -5.78
C TYR A 108 4.67 7.12 -6.22
N GLY A 109 3.47 6.77 -5.74
CA GLY A 109 2.24 7.46 -6.12
C GLY A 109 2.24 8.94 -5.73
N VAL A 110 2.74 9.27 -4.54
CA VAL A 110 2.90 10.65 -4.05
C VAL A 110 3.89 11.42 -4.92
N ALA A 111 5.07 10.86 -5.18
CA ALA A 111 6.07 11.51 -6.03
C ALA A 111 5.49 11.82 -7.42
N ALA A 112 4.88 10.83 -8.07
CA ALA A 112 4.27 11.00 -9.39
C ALA A 112 3.12 12.01 -9.37
N SER A 113 2.26 11.99 -8.36
CA SER A 113 1.12 12.92 -8.26
C SER A 113 1.59 14.36 -8.05
N LEU A 114 2.60 14.59 -7.21
CA LEU A 114 3.13 15.93 -6.97
C LEU A 114 3.80 16.51 -8.22
N GLU A 115 4.54 15.68 -8.96
CA GLU A 115 5.20 16.07 -10.20
C GLU A 115 4.20 16.30 -11.35
N HIS A 116 3.33 15.34 -11.62
CA HIS A 116 2.46 15.36 -12.80
C HIS A 116 1.16 16.14 -12.59
N ASP A 117 0.46 15.90 -11.47
CA ASP A 117 -0.83 16.52 -11.21
C ASP A 117 -0.66 17.86 -10.48
N GLY A 118 0.33 17.94 -9.58
CA GLY A 118 0.69 19.15 -8.85
C GLY A 118 1.58 20.12 -9.63
N GLY A 119 2.22 19.67 -10.72
CA GLY A 119 3.14 20.49 -11.52
C GLY A 119 4.42 20.88 -10.78
N LEU A 120 4.75 20.22 -9.66
CA LEU A 120 5.93 20.51 -8.86
C LEU A 120 7.15 19.82 -9.44
N GLN A 121 7.81 20.47 -10.39
CA GLN A 121 9.10 20.02 -10.92
C GLN A 121 10.25 20.20 -9.91
N THR A 122 10.09 21.15 -9.00
CA THR A 122 11.02 21.42 -7.90
C THR A 122 10.24 21.60 -6.61
N PHE A 123 10.76 21.06 -5.50
CA PHE A 123 10.14 21.18 -4.19
C PHE A 123 10.60 22.44 -3.47
N PRO A 124 9.75 23.05 -2.61
CA PRO A 124 10.17 24.15 -1.76
C PRO A 124 11.19 23.66 -0.71
N SER A 125 12.11 24.55 -0.31
CA SER A 125 13.15 24.18 0.66
C SER A 125 12.64 23.91 2.07
N LYS A 126 11.43 24.38 2.39
CA LYS A 126 10.75 24.13 3.66
C LYS A 126 9.37 23.55 3.43
N VAL A 127 9.07 22.44 4.08
CA VAL A 127 7.79 21.74 3.96
C VAL A 127 7.20 21.51 5.34
N VAL A 128 5.89 21.76 5.48
CA VAL A 128 5.11 21.34 6.65
C VAL A 128 4.33 20.09 6.26
N LEU A 129 4.56 18.99 6.99
CA LEU A 129 3.85 17.73 6.80
C LEU A 129 2.93 17.48 7.99
N LEU A 130 1.63 17.38 7.71
CA LEU A 130 0.59 17.14 8.72
C LEU A 130 0.34 15.63 8.86
N GLY A 131 0.58 15.10 10.05
CA GLY A 131 0.37 13.70 10.43
C GLY A 131 1.63 12.85 10.54
N ALA A 132 1.50 11.69 11.20
CA ALA A 132 2.60 10.75 11.48
C ALA A 132 2.26 9.27 11.16
N GLY A 133 1.15 9.03 10.45
CA GLY A 133 0.72 7.69 10.04
C GLY A 133 1.49 7.14 8.83
N GLY A 134 1.13 5.94 8.37
CA GLY A 134 1.83 5.27 7.27
C GLY A 134 1.91 6.09 5.97
N ALA A 135 0.88 6.87 5.64
CA ALA A 135 0.92 7.78 4.48
C ALA A 135 1.90 8.94 4.68
N ALA A 136 1.90 9.57 5.86
CA ALA A 136 2.84 10.65 6.17
C ALA A 136 4.29 10.15 6.12
N ARG A 137 4.56 8.92 6.58
CA ARG A 137 5.88 8.29 6.47
C ARG A 137 6.33 8.13 5.01
N ALA A 138 5.42 7.70 4.13
CA ALA A 138 5.73 7.59 2.70
C ALA A 138 6.01 8.96 2.07
N ILE A 139 5.23 9.99 2.40
CA ILE A 139 5.45 11.37 1.94
C ILE A 139 6.80 11.90 2.45
N LEU A 140 7.09 11.72 3.74
CA LEU A 140 8.36 12.13 4.34
C LEU A 140 9.54 11.47 3.63
N TYR A 141 9.45 10.17 3.35
CA TYR A 141 10.47 9.47 2.57
C TYR A 141 10.71 10.13 1.21
N VAL A 142 9.65 10.43 0.45
CA VAL A 142 9.77 11.11 -0.85
C VAL A 142 10.45 12.47 -0.70
N LEU A 143 10.06 13.27 0.30
CA LEU A 143 10.64 14.60 0.55
C LEU A 143 12.14 14.51 0.88
N LEU A 144 12.54 13.53 1.69
CA LEU A 144 13.95 13.32 2.06
C LEU A 144 14.83 12.86 0.90
N GLN A 145 14.26 12.36 -0.19
CA GLN A 145 15.00 12.06 -1.43
C GLN A 145 15.20 13.31 -2.32
N ARG A 146 14.62 14.46 -1.96
CA ARG A 146 14.72 15.70 -2.76
C ARG A 146 15.81 16.60 -2.18
N PRO A 147 16.91 16.82 -2.90
CA PRO A 147 18.03 17.62 -2.40
C PRO A 147 17.68 19.09 -2.17
N GLU A 148 16.61 19.59 -2.79
CA GLU A 148 16.13 20.97 -2.59
C GLU A 148 15.40 21.15 -1.26
N VAL A 149 14.91 20.07 -0.64
CA VAL A 149 14.17 20.11 0.63
C VAL A 149 15.17 20.10 1.78
N GLU A 150 15.33 21.26 2.43
CA GLU A 150 16.27 21.45 3.53
C GLU A 150 15.63 21.20 4.91
N GLU A 151 14.33 21.46 5.05
CA GLU A 151 13.61 21.37 6.33
C GLU A 151 12.21 20.77 6.14
N VAL A 152 11.89 19.75 6.94
CA VAL A 152 10.53 19.20 7.05
C VAL A 152 10.05 19.29 8.49
N ALA A 153 9.04 20.12 8.73
CA ALA A 153 8.36 20.23 10.03
C ALA A 153 7.17 19.25 10.07
N LEU A 154 7.19 18.34 11.03
CA LEU A 154 6.08 17.40 11.29
C LEU A 154 5.11 18.02 12.31
N LEU A 155 3.82 18.11 11.97
CA LEU A 155 2.74 18.60 12.85
C LEU A 155 1.63 17.56 13.02
#